data_AF-A0A4Y9RGS6-F1
#
_entry.id   AF-A0A4Y9RGS6-F1
#
_cell.length_a   1.000
_cell.length_b   1.000
_cell.length_c   1.000
_cell.angle_alpha   90.00
_cell.angle_beta   90.00
_cell.angle_gamma   90.00
#
_symmetry.space_group_name_H-M   'P 1'
#
loop_
_entity.id
_entity.type
_entity.pdbx_description
1 polymer ?
#
loop_
_entity_poly.entity_id
_entity_poly.type
_entity_poly.pdbx_seq_one_letter_code
_entity_poly.pdbx_strand_id
1 'polypeptide(L)'
;MTLTHEKGQKGPWSSAGLDPLARDVATVLKSMGGSAHQTVVVDCVAAMKRQRGESITQDLAARIVEVFERYRDLFFRPFGEGSQRWALAPGAA
;
A
#
# COMPACT_ATOMS: atom_id res chain seq x y z
N MET A 1 -8.87 20.73 36.67
CA MET A 1 -8.60 21.11 35.27
C MET A 1 -7.42 20.28 34.81
N THR A 2 -7.65 19.25 34.01
CA THR A 2 -6.56 18.44 33.45
C THR A 2 -6.97 18.10 32.03
N LEU A 3 -6.50 18.92 31.08
CA LEU A 3 -6.55 18.64 29.65
C LEU A 3 -5.65 17.43 29.40
N THR A 4 -6.25 16.25 29.27
CA THR A 4 -5.57 15.11 28.65
C THR A 4 -5.49 15.38 27.16
N HIS A 5 -4.29 15.75 26.71
CA HIS A 5 -3.95 15.94 25.31
C HIS A 5 -4.38 14.74 24.47
N GLU A 6 -5.16 15.05 23.44
CA GLU A 6 -5.36 14.27 22.22
C GLU A 6 -4.03 13.64 21.76
N LYS A 7 -3.87 12.33 21.90
CA LYS A 7 -3.05 11.58 20.95
C LYS A 7 -3.93 11.23 19.77
N GLY A 8 -4.16 12.22 18.91
CA GLY A 8 -4.48 11.96 17.52
C GLY A 8 -3.34 11.15 16.93
N GLN A 9 -3.48 9.82 16.95
CA GLN A 9 -2.62 8.90 16.25
C GLN A 9 -2.80 9.18 14.77
N LYS A 10 -2.04 10.13 14.25
CA LYS A 10 -1.79 10.26 12.82
C LYS A 10 -0.94 9.06 12.43
N GLY A 11 -1.60 7.92 12.19
CA GLY A 11 -0.96 6.80 11.51
C GLY A 11 -0.30 7.31 10.23
N PRO A 12 0.69 6.62 9.68
CA PRO A 12 1.45 7.06 8.50
C PRO A 12 0.57 7.41 7.27
N TRP A 13 -0.71 7.02 7.30
CA TRP A 13 -1.74 7.33 6.31
C TRP A 13 -2.44 8.70 6.48
N SER A 14 -2.13 9.46 7.52
CA SER A 14 -2.95 10.62 7.96
C SER A 14 -2.56 11.96 7.34
N SER A 15 -1.80 11.94 6.24
CA SER A 15 -1.63 13.11 5.40
C SER A 15 -2.67 13.07 4.29
N ALA A 16 -3.46 14.13 4.18
CA ALA A 16 -4.60 14.32 3.28
C ALA A 16 -4.24 14.34 1.77
N GLY A 17 -3.44 13.38 1.30
CA GLY A 17 -2.93 13.31 -0.07
C GLY A 17 -2.21 12.00 -0.41
N LEU A 18 -2.47 10.90 0.31
CA LEU A 18 -1.91 9.60 -0.07
C LEU A 18 -2.49 9.18 -1.43
N ASP A 19 -1.61 8.82 -2.35
CA ASP A 19 -1.98 8.38 -3.69
C ASP A 19 -3.02 7.23 -3.62
N PRO A 20 -4.12 7.30 -4.40
CA PRO A 20 -5.19 6.30 -4.33
C PRO A 20 -4.69 4.88 -4.68
N LEU A 21 -3.70 4.75 -5.56
CA LEU A 21 -3.09 3.45 -5.87
C LEU A 21 -2.29 2.92 -4.68
N ALA A 22 -1.57 3.79 -3.95
CA ALA A 22 -0.88 3.39 -2.72
C ALA A 22 -1.85 2.85 -1.65
N ARG A 23 -3.04 3.45 -1.54
CA ARG A 23 -4.08 2.97 -0.64
C ARG A 23 -4.64 1.61 -1.06
N ASP A 24 -4.91 1.41 -2.34
CA ASP A 24 -5.39 0.12 -2.86
C ASP A 24 -4.33 -0.98 -2.66
N VAL A 25 -3.05 -0.68 -2.93
CA VAL A 25 -1.92 -1.59 -2.68
C VAL A 25 -1.80 -1.97 -1.21
N ALA A 26 -1.88 -0.99 -0.29
CA ALA A 26 -1.86 -1.26 1.14
C ALA A 26 -3.05 -2.11 1.58
N THR A 27 -4.23 -1.86 1.02
CA THR A 27 -5.44 -2.65 1.30
C THR A 27 -5.24 -4.11 0.90
N VAL A 28 -4.71 -4.35 -0.31
CA VAL A 28 -4.39 -5.70 -0.78
C VAL A 28 -3.38 -6.38 0.11
N LEU A 29 -2.23 -5.74 0.39
CA LEU A 29 -1.21 -6.33 1.25
C LEU A 29 -1.77 -6.67 2.64
N LYS A 30 -2.58 -5.80 3.24
CA LYS A 30 -3.24 -6.06 4.53
C LYS A 30 -4.17 -7.28 4.46
N SER A 31 -4.96 -7.42 3.40
CA SER A 31 -5.82 -8.61 3.21
C SER A 31 -5.04 -9.92 3.05
N MET A 32 -3.78 -9.85 2.60
CA MET A 32 -2.87 -10.98 2.42
C MET A 32 -2.00 -11.28 3.65
N GLY A 33 -2.30 -10.68 4.81
CA GLY A 33 -1.50 -10.85 6.03
C GLY A 33 -0.26 -9.94 6.09
N GLY A 34 -0.24 -8.86 5.31
CA GLY A 34 0.78 -7.82 5.34
C GLY A 34 1.92 -8.00 4.34
N SER A 35 1.98 -9.11 3.60
CA SER A 35 3.01 -9.35 2.57
C SER A 35 2.48 -10.19 1.42
N ALA A 36 2.87 -9.84 0.19
CA ALA A 36 2.53 -10.61 -1.01
C ALA A 36 3.55 -10.42 -2.12
N HIS A 37 3.53 -11.33 -3.11
CA HIS A 37 4.31 -11.18 -4.34
C HIS A 37 3.72 -10.05 -5.19
N GLN A 38 4.55 -9.27 -5.87
CA GLN A 38 4.13 -8.12 -6.67
C GLN A 38 3.04 -8.46 -7.68
N THR A 39 3.18 -9.58 -8.40
CA THR A 39 2.17 -10.02 -9.38
C THR A 39 0.81 -10.23 -8.74
N VAL A 40 0.77 -10.86 -7.55
CA VAL A 40 -0.47 -11.07 -6.78
C VAL A 40 -1.07 -9.73 -6.37
N VAL A 41 -0.24 -8.76 -5.96
CA VAL A 41 -0.74 -7.41 -5.65
C VAL A 41 -1.35 -6.75 -6.89
N VAL A 42 -0.68 -6.83 -8.03
CA VAL A 42 -1.16 -6.28 -9.30
C VAL A 42 -2.51 -6.89 -9.69
N ASP A 43 -2.64 -8.22 -9.63
CA ASP A 43 -3.87 -8.91 -9.99
C ASP A 43 -5.03 -8.53 -9.07
N CYS A 44 -4.80 -8.46 -7.76
CA CYS A 44 -5.80 -8.04 -6.78
C CYS A 44 -6.20 -6.57 -6.94
N VAL A 45 -5.25 -5.65 -7.14
CA VAL A 45 -5.56 -4.23 -7.38
C VAL A 45 -6.34 -4.07 -8.69
N ALA A 46 -5.97 -4.81 -9.73
CA ALA A 46 -6.71 -4.82 -10.99
C ALA A 46 -8.14 -5.34 -10.78
N ALA A 47 -8.33 -6.44 -10.05
CA ALA A 47 -9.65 -6.95 -9.71
C ALA A 47 -10.47 -5.92 -8.92
N MET A 48 -9.87 -5.27 -7.91
CA MET A 48 -10.53 -4.20 -7.13
C MET A 48 -10.96 -3.02 -8.01
N LYS A 49 -10.09 -2.55 -8.91
CA LYS A 49 -10.42 -1.47 -9.86
C LYS A 49 -11.57 -1.85 -10.78
N ARG A 50 -11.58 -3.09 -11.32
CA ARG A 50 -12.70 -3.60 -12.13
C ARG A 50 -14.01 -3.60 -11.36
N GLN A 51 -14.00 -4.04 -10.11
CA GLN A 51 -15.20 -4.06 -9.26
C GLN A 51 -15.75 -2.65 -8.99
N ARG A 52 -14.88 -1.63 -8.97
CA ARG A 52 -15.27 -0.21 -8.84
C ARG A 52 -15.65 0.45 -10.17
N GLY A 53 -15.55 -0.26 -11.30
CA GLY A 53 -15.77 0.32 -12.63
C GLY A 53 -14.64 1.25 -13.09
N GLU A 54 -13.46 1.17 -12.47
CA GLU A 54 -12.29 1.96 -12.86
C GLU A 54 -11.55 1.33 -14.05
N SER A 55 -11.05 2.17 -14.96
CA SER A 55 -10.20 1.74 -16.06
C SER A 55 -8.85 1.21 -15.56
N ILE A 56 -8.46 0.03 -16.02
CA ILE A 56 -7.10 -0.48 -15.81
C ILE A 56 -6.23 -0.09 -16.99
N THR A 57 -5.16 0.64 -16.69
CA THR A 57 -4.11 0.96 -17.66
C THR A 57 -3.16 -0.23 -17.83
N GLN A 58 -2.62 -0.42 -19.04
CA GLN A 58 -1.63 -1.48 -19.30
C GLN A 58 -0.37 -1.33 -18.42
N ASP A 59 -0.06 -0.10 -18.02
CA ASP A 59 1.08 0.24 -17.15
C ASP A 59 0.81 0.03 -15.64
N LEU A 60 -0.34 -0.53 -15.25
CA LEU A 60 -0.71 -0.68 -13.84
C LEU A 60 0.38 -1.38 -13.00
N ALA A 61 1.03 -2.39 -13.58
CA ALA A 61 2.11 -3.11 -12.91
C ALA A 61 3.29 -2.18 -12.58
N ALA A 62 3.76 -1.39 -13.56
CA ALA A 62 4.86 -0.45 -13.35
C ALA A 62 4.50 0.62 -12.32
N ARG A 63 3.28 1.18 -12.39
CA ARG A 63 2.80 2.15 -11.40
C ARG A 63 2.76 1.60 -9.98
N ILE A 64 2.41 0.32 -9.81
CA ILE A 64 2.44 -0.34 -8.50
C ILE A 64 3.89 -0.47 -8.00
N VAL A 65 4.84 -0.80 -8.88
CA VAL A 65 6.28 -0.79 -8.50
C VAL A 65 6.74 0.60 -8.10
N GLU A 66 6.37 1.64 -8.86
CA GLU A 66 6.70 3.01 -8.50
C GLU A 66 6.13 3.41 -7.14
N VAL A 67 4.90 2.98 -6.81
CA VAL A 67 4.31 3.18 -5.48
C VAL A 67 5.16 2.52 -4.41
N PHE A 68 5.58 1.27 -4.61
CA PHE A 68 6.44 0.59 -3.65
C PHE A 68 7.78 1.30 -3.44
N GLU A 69 8.41 1.78 -4.53
CA GLU A 69 9.69 2.49 -4.45
C GLU A 69 9.57 3.94 -3.96
N ARG A 70 8.42 4.59 -4.18
CA ARG A 70 8.18 5.96 -3.71
C ARG A 70 7.86 5.99 -2.23
N TYR A 71 7.12 5.00 -1.73
CA TYR A 71 6.67 4.95 -0.33
C TYR A 71 7.42 3.87 0.45
N ARG A 72 8.76 3.90 0.42
CA ARG A 72 9.62 2.88 1.07
C ARG A 72 9.53 2.86 2.59
N ASP A 73 9.05 3.95 3.20
CA ASP A 73 8.71 4.01 4.62
C ASP A 73 7.48 3.16 4.96
N LEU A 74 6.62 2.90 3.97
CA LEU A 74 5.37 2.13 4.11
C LEU A 74 5.47 0.73 3.53
N PHE A 75 6.20 0.58 2.44
CA PHE A 75 6.36 -0.69 1.73
C PHE A 75 7.83 -1.05 1.64
N PHE A 76 8.16 -2.27 2.04
CA PHE A 76 9.54 -2.74 2.00
C PHE A 76 9.63 -4.15 1.42
N ARG A 77 10.85 -4.54 1.04
CA ARG A 77 11.16 -5.88 0.57
C ARG A 77 11.68 -6.72 1.75
N PRO A 78 10.91 -7.69 2.26
CA PRO A 78 11.34 -8.48 3.40
C PRO A 78 12.58 -9.35 3.11
N PHE A 79 12.90 -9.61 1.84
CA PHE A 79 14.06 -10.41 1.43
C PHE A 79 15.17 -9.60 0.74
N GLY A 80 15.11 -8.27 0.79
CA GLY A 80 16.14 -7.41 0.20
C GLY A 80 15.96 -7.14 -1.30
N GLU A 81 17.03 -6.64 -1.92
CA GLU A 81 17.05 -6.18 -3.31
C GLU A 81 16.80 -7.34 -4.30
N GLY A 82 16.16 -7.05 -5.43
CA GLY A 82 15.76 -8.06 -6.43
C GLY A 82 14.53 -8.88 -6.05
N SER A 83 14.13 -8.90 -4.77
CA SER A 83 12.91 -9.57 -4.35
C SER A 83 11.67 -8.92 -4.97
N GLN A 84 10.80 -9.76 -5.51
CA GLN A 84 9.48 -9.39 -6.00
C GLN A 84 8.42 -9.45 -4.89
N ARG A 85 8.80 -9.80 -3.66
CA ARG A 85 7.88 -9.80 -2.52
C ARG A 85 7.94 -8.47 -1.81
N TRP A 86 6.77 -7.92 -1.52
CA TRP A 86 6.60 -6.66 -0.82
C TRP A 86 5.80 -6.86 0.45
N ALA A 87 6.04 -6.01 1.44
CA ALA A 87 5.38 -6.05 2.73
C ALA A 87 5.07 -4.65 3.24
N LEU A 88 4.02 -4.55 4.06
CA LEU A 88 3.68 -3.34 4.81
C LEU A 88 4.58 -3.20 6.03
N ALA A 89 5.11 -1.99 6.23
CA ALA A 89 5.86 -1.63 7.42
C ALA A 89 5.03 -1.86 8.69
N PRO A 90 5.64 -2.37 9.78
CA PRO A 90 4.94 -2.53 11.06
C PRO A 90 4.48 -1.17 11.58
N GLY A 91 3.17 -1.05 11.89
CA GLY A 91 2.53 0.22 12.28
C GLY A 91 1.82 0.95 11.14
N ALA A 92 1.97 0.47 9.90
CA ALA A 92 1.12 0.81 8.76
C ALA A 92 0.10 -0.33 8.48
N ALA A 93 -0.43 -0.98 9.53
CA ALA A 93 -1.41 -2.06 9.44
C ALA A 93 -2.55 -1.83 10.43
#